data_AF-A0A837I0N1-F1
#
_entry.id   AF-A0A837I0N1-F1
#
_cell.length_a   1.000
_cell.length_b   1.000
_cell.length_c   1.000
_cell.angle_alpha   90.00
_cell.angle_beta   90.00
_cell.angle_gamma   90.00
#
_symmetry.space_group_name_H-M   'P 1'
#
loop_
_entity.id
_entity.type
_entity.pdbx_description
1 polymer ?
#
loop_
_entity_poly.entity_id
_entity_poly.type
_entity_poly.pdbx_seq_one_letter_code
_entity_poly.pdbx_strand_id
1 'polypeptide(L)'
;MLVPSEDFIEIHYTLDPGWKMANGNKVIQAAKDKGLMPRTEDPIEQANFVLSTLKKYLSSGPVIAMVWQGAHAVKIVRKITGGTEPLTSDVGTIRGDFVLDSYQLGDRDNRAVRNLVHASGSVSEAEAEINHWFRSGEIINYRLVQEQILYDVNLDGILE
;
A
#
# COMPACT_ATOMS: atom_id res chain seq x y z
N MET A 1 -10.10 -11.30 -7.91
CA MET A 1 -9.98 -10.14 -8.80
C MET A 1 -11.31 -9.44 -8.84
N LEU A 2 -11.35 -8.12 -8.66
CA LEU A 2 -12.57 -7.30 -8.70
C LEU A 2 -12.25 -5.90 -9.21
N VAL A 3 -13.27 -5.15 -9.65
CA VAL A 3 -13.15 -3.70 -9.88
C VAL A 3 -13.78 -3.00 -8.67
N PRO A 4 -13.01 -2.36 -7.78
CA PRO A 4 -13.56 -1.70 -6.60
C PRO A 4 -14.24 -0.38 -6.98
N SER A 5 -15.32 -0.03 -6.28
CA SER A 5 -15.94 1.30 -6.44
C SER A 5 -15.07 2.38 -5.79
N GLU A 6 -15.27 3.64 -6.20
CA GLU A 6 -14.59 4.77 -5.58
C GLU A 6 -14.89 4.89 -4.08
N ASP A 7 -16.12 4.63 -3.65
CA ASP A 7 -16.51 4.66 -2.23
C ASP A 7 -15.82 3.56 -1.42
N PHE A 8 -15.65 2.38 -2.02
CA PHE A 8 -14.93 1.28 -1.40
C PHE A 8 -13.45 1.62 -1.18
N ILE A 9 -12.83 2.32 -2.15
CA ILE A 9 -11.45 2.81 -2.03
C ILE A 9 -11.35 3.99 -1.05
N GLU A 10 -12.36 4.86 -1.00
CA GLU A 10 -12.40 5.92 0.00
C GLU A 10 -12.35 5.36 1.41
N ILE A 11 -13.22 4.39 1.72
CA ILE A 11 -13.23 3.72 3.03
C ILE A 11 -11.86 3.13 3.33
N HIS A 12 -11.24 2.41 2.38
CA HIS A 12 -9.91 1.81 2.55
C HIS A 12 -8.87 2.82 3.05
N TYR A 13 -8.77 4.00 2.45
CA TYR A 13 -7.82 5.04 2.89
C TYR A 13 -8.24 5.76 4.17
N THR A 14 -9.53 5.74 4.52
CA THR A 14 -10.06 6.42 5.72
C THR A 14 -10.40 5.46 6.86
N LEU A 15 -9.94 4.20 6.81
CA LEU A 15 -10.06 3.24 7.93
C LEU A 15 -9.40 3.81 9.20
N ASP A 16 -8.28 4.53 9.04
CA ASP A 16 -7.69 5.35 10.09
C ASP A 16 -8.27 6.78 10.03
N PRO A 17 -9.00 7.24 11.06
CA PRO A 17 -9.51 8.61 11.14
C PRO A 17 -8.41 9.68 11.06
N GLY A 18 -7.18 9.35 11.45
CA GLY A 18 -6.01 10.23 11.40
C GLY A 18 -5.38 10.37 10.01
N TRP A 19 -5.75 9.52 9.05
CA TRP A 19 -5.05 9.43 7.76
C TRP A 19 -5.06 10.75 6.99
N LYS A 20 -6.22 11.43 6.92
CA LYS A 20 -6.34 12.69 6.18
C LYS A 20 -5.41 13.76 6.75
N MET A 21 -5.40 13.93 8.08
CA MET A 21 -4.51 14.87 8.75
C MET A 21 -3.04 14.53 8.51
N ALA A 22 -2.65 13.26 8.66
CA ALA A 22 -1.27 12.83 8.48
C ALA A 22 -0.79 12.99 7.02
N ASN A 23 -1.60 12.54 6.06
CA ASN A 23 -1.28 12.63 4.64
C ASN A 23 -1.20 14.08 4.16
N GLY A 24 -2.19 14.91 4.51
CA GLY A 24 -2.21 16.32 4.16
C GLY A 24 -0.98 17.07 4.63
N ASN A 25 -0.63 16.92 5.91
CA ASN A 25 0.58 17.53 6.48
C ASN A 25 1.85 17.05 5.78
N LYS A 26 1.95 15.74 5.48
CA LYS A 26 3.11 15.18 4.76
C LYS A 26 3.26 15.80 3.37
N VAL A 27 2.17 15.96 2.63
CA VAL A 27 2.21 16.54 1.27
C VAL A 27 2.53 18.03 1.30
N ILE A 28 1.94 18.78 2.24
CA ILE A 28 2.24 20.20 2.45
C ILE A 28 3.72 20.37 2.78
N GLN A 29 4.26 19.57 3.72
CA GLN A 29 5.66 19.64 4.09
C GLN A 29 6.57 19.28 2.93
N ALA A 30 6.27 18.22 2.18
CA ALA A 30 7.06 17.81 1.01
C ALA A 30 7.08 18.88 -0.10
N ALA A 31 6.01 19.66 -0.27
CA ALA A 31 6.01 20.81 -1.18
C ALA A 31 6.92 21.93 -0.67
N LYS A 32 6.84 22.27 0.62
CA LYS A 32 7.67 23.29 1.27
C LYS A 32 9.16 22.93 1.21
N ASP A 33 9.52 21.67 1.45
CA ASP A 33 10.90 21.18 1.39
C ASP A 33 11.51 21.31 -0.02
N LYS A 34 10.67 21.24 -1.06
CA LYS A 34 11.06 21.47 -2.47
C LYS A 34 11.06 22.95 -2.87
N GLY A 35 10.75 23.87 -1.96
CA GLY A 35 10.59 25.30 -2.25
C GLY A 35 9.35 25.62 -3.09
N LEU A 36 8.37 24.71 -3.14
CA LEU A 36 7.11 24.88 -3.88
C LEU A 36 6.01 25.36 -2.93
N MET A 37 5.04 26.09 -3.48
CA MET A 37 3.81 26.40 -2.75
C MET A 37 2.87 25.18 -2.79
N PRO A 38 2.37 24.70 -1.63
CA PRO A 38 1.36 23.66 -1.62
C PRO A 38 0.07 24.18 -2.27
N ARG A 39 -0.80 23.27 -2.72
CA ARG A 39 -2.09 23.64 -3.32
C ARG A 39 -2.97 24.40 -2.33
N THR A 40 -2.92 24.00 -1.07
CA THR A 40 -3.64 24.59 0.06
C THR A 40 -2.80 24.38 1.32
N GLU A 41 -2.98 25.25 2.32
CA GLU A 41 -2.38 25.07 3.64
C GLU A 41 -3.27 24.27 4.61
N ASP A 42 -4.52 23.95 4.22
CA ASP A 42 -5.40 23.08 4.99
C ASP A 42 -5.03 21.60 4.73
N PRO A 43 -4.56 20.84 5.74
CA PRO A 43 -4.23 19.43 5.58
C PRO A 43 -5.41 18.57 5.10
N ILE A 44 -6.63 18.87 5.55
CA ILE A 44 -7.81 18.08 5.17
C ILE A 44 -8.15 18.31 3.69
N GLU A 45 -8.15 19.56 3.25
CA GLU A 45 -8.37 19.90 1.85
C GLU A 45 -7.28 19.29 0.95
N GLN A 46 -6.00 19.36 1.38
CA GLN A 46 -4.89 18.73 0.67
C GLN A 46 -5.06 17.21 0.57
N ALA A 47 -5.45 16.55 1.66
CA ALA A 47 -5.65 15.11 1.68
C ALA A 47 -6.87 14.69 0.84
N ASN A 48 -7.94 15.47 0.81
CA ASN A 48 -9.10 15.22 -0.05
C ASN A 48 -8.69 15.26 -1.54
N PHE A 49 -7.81 16.19 -1.93
CA PHE A 49 -7.25 16.21 -3.27
C PHE A 49 -6.48 14.92 -3.58
N VAL A 50 -5.56 14.50 -2.70
CA VAL A 50 -4.80 13.24 -2.87
C VAL A 50 -5.74 12.05 -2.97
N LEU A 51 -6.69 11.94 -2.05
CA LEU A 51 -7.69 10.87 -1.99
C LEU A 51 -8.49 10.79 -3.29
N SER A 52 -8.92 11.93 -3.85
CA SER A 52 -9.65 11.93 -5.12
C SER A 52 -8.84 11.31 -6.27
N THR A 53 -7.53 11.56 -6.32
CA THR A 53 -6.66 10.99 -7.35
C THR A 53 -6.42 9.48 -7.13
N LEU A 54 -6.36 9.05 -5.87
CA LEU A 54 -6.21 7.64 -5.51
C LEU A 54 -7.47 6.83 -5.81
N LYS A 55 -8.65 7.35 -5.42
CA LYS A 55 -9.97 6.77 -5.74
C LYS A 55 -10.08 6.50 -7.24
N LYS A 56 -9.85 7.54 -8.05
CA LYS A 56 -9.92 7.44 -9.52
C LYS A 56 -8.93 6.43 -10.10
N TYR A 57 -7.74 6.31 -9.51
CA TYR A 57 -6.74 5.36 -9.99
C TYR A 57 -7.10 3.91 -9.65
N LEU A 58 -7.39 3.61 -8.38
CA LEU A 58 -7.67 2.23 -7.94
C LEU A 58 -9.02 1.70 -8.46
N SER A 59 -9.98 2.58 -8.78
CA SER A 59 -11.27 2.19 -9.39
C SER A 59 -11.23 2.10 -10.93
N SER A 60 -10.11 2.48 -11.57
CA SER A 60 -10.02 2.54 -13.04
C SER A 60 -9.99 1.18 -13.74
N GLY A 61 -9.82 0.09 -12.99
CA GLY A 61 -9.72 -1.24 -13.55
C GLY A 61 -9.70 -2.34 -12.49
N PRO A 62 -9.58 -3.61 -12.91
CA PRO A 62 -9.57 -4.73 -12.00
C PRO A 62 -8.28 -4.74 -11.15
N VAL A 63 -8.45 -5.03 -9.87
CA VAL A 63 -7.36 -5.25 -8.92
C VAL A 63 -7.33 -6.70 -8.45
N ILE A 64 -6.16 -7.13 -8.02
CA ILE A 64 -5.95 -8.41 -7.34
C ILE A 64 -5.59 -8.09 -5.89
N ALA A 65 -6.56 -8.29 -5.00
CA ALA A 65 -6.31 -8.27 -3.56
C ALA A 65 -5.77 -9.65 -3.13
N MET A 66 -4.73 -9.65 -2.29
CA MET A 66 -4.12 -10.86 -1.73
C MET A 66 -3.75 -10.62 -0.27
N VAL A 67 -3.80 -11.67 0.55
CA VAL A 67 -3.30 -11.65 1.93
C VAL A 67 -2.06 -12.54 2.00
N TRP A 68 -0.99 -12.01 2.58
CA TRP A 68 0.27 -12.72 2.78
C TRP A 68 0.51 -12.93 4.28
N GLN A 69 0.84 -14.16 4.65
CA GLN A 69 1.13 -14.57 6.03
C GLN A 69 2.60 -14.95 6.17
N GLY A 70 3.19 -14.63 7.33
CA GLY A 70 4.54 -15.05 7.70
C GLY A 70 5.16 -14.14 8.76
N ALA A 71 6.31 -14.57 9.30
CA ALA A 71 7.07 -13.76 10.24
C ALA A 71 7.43 -12.40 9.63
N HIS A 72 7.07 -11.32 10.32
CA HIS A 72 7.32 -9.94 9.87
C HIS A 72 6.73 -9.61 8.49
N ALA A 73 5.65 -10.29 8.06
CA ALA A 73 5.07 -10.16 6.71
C ALA A 73 4.93 -8.71 6.24
N VAL A 74 4.34 -7.81 7.05
CA VAL A 74 4.19 -6.38 6.72
C VAL A 74 5.53 -5.75 6.37
N LYS A 75 6.56 -5.94 7.20
CA LYS A 75 7.88 -5.35 6.98
C LYS A 75 8.57 -5.94 5.75
N ILE A 76 8.49 -7.26 5.56
CA ILE A 76 9.12 -7.96 4.43
C ILE A 76 8.44 -7.59 3.10
N VAL A 77 7.11 -7.59 3.05
CA VAL A 77 6.35 -7.19 1.86
C VAL A 77 6.68 -5.75 1.49
N ARG A 78 6.71 -4.82 2.45
CA ARG A 78 7.11 -3.42 2.17
C ARG A 78 8.54 -3.31 1.64
N LYS A 79 9.47 -4.11 2.16
CA LYS A 79 10.86 -4.17 1.68
C LYS A 79 10.92 -4.63 0.21
N ILE A 80 10.20 -5.70 -0.14
CA ILE A 80 10.16 -6.24 -1.51
C ILE A 80 9.46 -5.27 -2.47
N THR A 81 8.39 -4.62 -2.00
CA THR A 81 7.61 -3.67 -2.82
C THR A 81 8.43 -2.43 -3.21
N GLY A 82 9.29 -1.94 -2.31
CA GLY A 82 10.08 -0.72 -2.53
C GLY A 82 9.38 0.56 -2.05
N GLY A 83 10.07 1.70 -2.22
CA GLY A 83 9.60 3.04 -1.82
C GLY A 83 8.31 3.45 -2.53
N THR A 84 7.62 4.49 -2.06
CA THR A 84 6.35 4.93 -2.70
C THR A 84 6.57 5.43 -4.13
N GLU A 85 7.71 6.07 -4.39
CA GLU A 85 8.09 6.54 -5.72
C GLU A 85 8.95 5.50 -6.45
N PRO A 86 8.53 5.03 -7.65
CA PRO A 86 9.31 4.08 -8.44
C PRO A 86 10.69 4.59 -8.85
N LEU A 87 10.78 5.85 -9.33
CA LEU A 87 12.04 6.47 -9.77
C LEU A 87 13.17 6.40 -8.72
N THR A 88 12.83 6.46 -7.43
CA THR A 88 13.78 6.43 -6.31
C THR A 88 13.80 5.08 -5.57
N SER A 89 13.08 4.08 -6.07
CA SER A 89 13.09 2.73 -5.51
C SER A 89 14.32 1.95 -5.99
N ASP A 90 14.90 1.14 -5.11
CA ASP A 90 16.08 0.33 -5.43
C ASP A 90 15.79 -0.74 -6.49
N VAL A 91 16.81 -1.06 -7.29
CA VAL A 91 16.81 -2.20 -8.22
C VAL A 91 16.57 -3.50 -7.46
N GLY A 92 15.72 -4.38 -8.00
CA GLY A 92 15.30 -5.62 -7.36
C GLY A 92 14.01 -5.49 -6.53
N THR A 93 13.48 -4.28 -6.36
CA THR A 93 12.15 -4.07 -5.78
C THR A 93 11.08 -4.09 -6.86
N ILE A 94 9.86 -4.47 -6.51
CA ILE A 94 8.75 -4.50 -7.48
C ILE A 94 8.56 -3.14 -8.16
N ARG A 95 8.60 -2.05 -7.39
CA ARG A 95 8.43 -0.71 -7.95
C ARG A 95 9.62 -0.25 -8.77
N GLY A 96 10.85 -0.56 -8.35
CA GLY A 96 12.06 -0.20 -9.09
C GLY A 96 12.18 -0.93 -10.43
N ASP A 97 11.76 -2.20 -10.49
CA ASP A 97 11.96 -3.04 -11.68
C ASP A 97 10.83 -2.92 -12.72
N PHE A 98 9.59 -2.66 -12.29
CA PHE A 98 8.42 -2.77 -13.17
C PHE A 98 7.72 -1.43 -13.49
N VAL A 99 8.15 -0.31 -12.90
CA VAL A 99 7.43 0.96 -13.03
C VAL A 99 8.39 2.12 -13.30
N LEU A 100 8.07 2.96 -14.29
CA LEU A 100 8.86 4.12 -14.70
C LEU A 100 8.24 5.47 -14.29
N ASP A 101 7.33 5.47 -13.32
CA ASP A 101 6.58 6.66 -12.88
C ASP A 101 7.30 7.40 -11.74
N SER A 102 6.92 8.66 -11.49
CA SER A 102 7.53 9.50 -10.45
C SER A 102 6.55 10.51 -9.86
N TYR A 103 6.92 11.14 -8.74
CA TYR A 103 6.15 12.27 -8.21
C TYR A 103 6.06 13.41 -9.23
N GLN A 104 7.16 13.70 -9.95
CA GLN A 104 7.19 14.76 -10.95
C GLN A 104 6.18 14.51 -12.08
N LEU A 105 6.07 13.27 -12.56
CA LEU A 105 5.10 12.90 -13.59
C LEU A 105 3.66 12.92 -13.04
N GLY A 106 3.46 12.44 -11.80
CA GLY A 106 2.16 12.50 -11.12
C GLY A 106 1.66 13.93 -10.92
N ASP A 107 2.54 14.82 -10.43
CA ASP A 107 2.25 16.22 -10.18
C ASP A 107 1.93 16.97 -11.49
N ARG A 108 2.77 16.78 -12.53
CA ARG A 108 2.57 17.39 -13.86
C ARG A 108 1.21 17.00 -14.47
N ASP A 109 0.84 15.74 -14.34
CA ASP A 109 -0.39 15.20 -14.94
C ASP A 109 -1.59 15.27 -13.98
N ASN A 110 -1.42 15.88 -12.80
CA ASN A 110 -2.45 16.04 -11.76
C ASN A 110 -3.13 14.70 -11.38
N ARG A 111 -2.31 13.67 -11.12
CA ARG A 111 -2.75 12.29 -10.80
C ARG A 111 -1.87 11.66 -9.71
N ALA A 112 -2.37 10.59 -9.10
CA ALA A 112 -1.56 9.77 -8.20
C ALA A 112 -0.37 9.13 -8.95
N VAL A 113 0.71 8.85 -8.20
CA VAL A 113 1.81 8.02 -8.69
C VAL A 113 1.28 6.61 -8.89
N ARG A 114 1.46 6.06 -10.08
CA ARG A 114 1.02 4.74 -10.49
C ARG A 114 2.10 3.71 -10.16
N ASN A 115 2.24 3.42 -8.88
CA ASN A 115 3.33 2.60 -8.33
C ASN A 115 2.97 1.11 -8.17
N LEU A 116 2.04 0.62 -8.98
CA LEU A 116 1.66 -0.79 -9.18
C LEU A 116 1.02 -1.52 -8.00
N VAL A 117 1.56 -1.43 -6.78
CA VAL A 117 1.16 -2.25 -5.62
C VAL A 117 0.88 -1.38 -4.40
N HIS A 118 -0.24 -1.63 -3.70
CA HIS A 118 -0.46 -1.17 -2.32
C HIS A 118 0.00 -2.26 -1.34
N ALA A 119 0.58 -1.86 -0.21
CA ALA A 119 0.93 -2.76 0.88
C ALA A 119 0.76 -2.01 2.21
N SER A 120 0.07 -2.63 3.16
CA SER A 120 -0.22 -2.05 4.47
C SER A 120 1.05 -1.57 5.18
N GLY A 121 0.99 -0.39 5.80
CA GLY A 121 2.12 0.25 6.48
C GLY A 121 2.49 -0.35 7.83
N SER A 122 1.50 -0.92 8.54
CA SER A 122 1.62 -1.47 9.89
C SER A 122 0.77 -2.74 10.09
N VAL A 123 0.96 -3.43 11.22
CA VAL A 123 0.15 -4.63 11.56
C VAL A 123 -1.32 -4.26 11.77
N SER A 124 -1.59 -3.19 12.53
CA SER A 124 -2.95 -2.68 12.78
C SER A 124 -3.65 -2.30 11.47
N GLU A 125 -2.94 -1.61 10.58
CA GLU A 125 -3.46 -1.25 9.26
C GLU A 125 -3.73 -2.50 8.41
N ALA A 126 -2.83 -3.50 8.43
CA ALA A 126 -3.05 -4.76 7.72
C ALA A 126 -4.31 -5.48 8.21
N GLU A 127 -4.54 -5.56 9.52
CA GLU A 127 -5.74 -6.18 10.10
C GLU A 127 -7.02 -5.44 9.67
N ALA A 128 -7.01 -4.12 9.72
CA ALA A 128 -8.15 -3.30 9.28
C ALA A 128 -8.43 -3.47 7.78
N GLU A 129 -7.38 -3.44 6.95
CA GLU A 129 -7.49 -3.62 5.50
C GLU A 129 -7.96 -5.03 5.13
N ILE A 130 -7.44 -6.08 5.77
CA ILE A 130 -7.87 -7.46 5.51
C ILE A 130 -9.39 -7.59 5.76
N ASN A 131 -9.89 -7.06 6.88
CA ASN A 131 -11.31 -7.09 7.21
C ASN A 131 -12.18 -6.27 6.24
N HIS A 132 -11.62 -5.23 5.63
CA HIS A 132 -12.30 -4.42 4.61
C HIS A 132 -12.37 -5.15 3.26
N TRP A 133 -11.30 -5.83 2.86
CA TRP A 133 -11.19 -6.47 1.55
C TRP A 133 -11.73 -7.91 1.50
N PHE A 134 -11.77 -8.62 2.62
CA PHE A 134 -12.13 -10.02 2.68
C PHE A 134 -13.11 -10.33 3.81
N ARG A 135 -14.06 -11.21 3.53
CA ARG A 135 -14.94 -11.81 4.54
C ARG A 135 -14.19 -12.90 5.30
N SER A 136 -14.65 -13.21 6.51
CA SER A 136 -14.02 -14.21 7.40
C SER A 136 -13.87 -15.61 6.79
N GLY A 137 -14.69 -15.98 5.80
CA GLY A 137 -14.61 -17.27 5.10
C GLY A 137 -13.77 -17.28 3.82
N GLU A 138 -13.24 -16.14 3.39
CA GLU A 138 -12.45 -16.04 2.14
C GLU A 138 -10.95 -16.24 2.38
N ILE A 139 -10.51 -16.21 3.64
CA ILE A 139 -9.12 -16.49 4.03
C ILE A 139 -8.99 -17.97 4.35
N ILE A 140 -8.18 -18.67 3.56
CA ILE A 140 -7.99 -20.11 3.68
C ILE A 140 -6.81 -20.38 4.61
N ASN A 141 -7.02 -21.24 5.61
CA ASN A 141 -5.95 -21.74 6.46
C ASN A 141 -5.39 -23.05 5.88
N TYR A 142 -4.08 -23.08 5.64
CA TYR A 142 -3.34 -24.23 5.12
C TYR A 142 -1.88 -24.13 5.57
N ARG A 143 -1.13 -25.23 5.47
CA ARG A 143 0.29 -25.30 5.85
C ARG A 143 1.16 -25.54 4.63
N LEU A 144 2.19 -24.72 4.46
CA LEU A 144 3.23 -24.91 3.45
C LEU A 144 4.38 -25.77 3.98
N VAL A 145 5.05 -26.51 3.09
CA VAL A 145 6.26 -27.29 3.44
C VAL A 145 7.37 -26.38 3.94
N GLN A 146 7.53 -25.20 3.35
CA GLN A 146 8.52 -24.21 3.77
C GLN A 146 8.22 -23.68 5.18
N GLU A 147 6.94 -23.53 5.55
CA GLU A 147 6.57 -23.14 6.90
C GLU A 147 6.91 -24.24 7.91
N GLN A 148 6.74 -25.51 7.54
CA GLN A 148 7.22 -26.61 8.37
C GLN A 148 8.73 -26.52 8.58
N ILE A 149 9.53 -26.32 7.53
CA ILE A 149 10.98 -26.22 7.67
C ILE A 149 11.40 -24.99 8.50
N LEU A 150 10.74 -23.84 8.32
CA LEU A 150 11.12 -22.58 8.95
C LEU A 150 10.66 -22.45 10.41
N TYR A 151 9.53 -23.05 10.77
CA TYR A 151 8.91 -22.88 12.09
C TYR A 151 8.90 -24.16 12.95
N ASP A 152 9.37 -25.29 12.42
CA ASP A 152 9.64 -26.47 13.24
C ASP A 152 10.86 -26.20 14.12
N VAL A 153 10.60 -25.99 15.41
CA VAL A 153 11.59 -25.64 16.42
C VAL A 153 12.54 -26.81 16.71
N ASN A 154 12.05 -28.03 16.56
CA ASN A 154 12.76 -29.20 17.03
C ASN A 154 13.59 -29.84 15.91
N LEU A 155 13.27 -29.58 14.62
CA LEU A 155 13.95 -30.15 13.45
C LEU A 155 14.20 -31.67 13.60
N ASP A 156 13.37 -32.35 14.40
CA ASP A 156 13.59 -33.68 14.95
C ASP A 156 13.16 -34.80 13.98
N GLY A 157 12.84 -34.45 12.74
CA GLY A 157 12.80 -35.43 11.65
C GLY A 157 12.32 -34.90 10.31
N ILE A 158 13.26 -34.61 9.40
CA ILE A 158 12.99 -34.58 7.94
C ILE A 158 12.99 -36.02 7.36
N LEU A 159 13.11 -37.06 8.20
CA LEU A 159 13.12 -38.47 7.82
C LEU A 159 12.36 -39.37 8.83
N GLU A 160 11.07 -39.12 9.05
CA GLU A 160 10.12 -40.15 9.52
C GLU A 160 9.01 -40.37 8.48
#